data_AF-A0A961RN43-F1
#
_entry.id   AF-A0A961RN43-F1
#
_cell.length_a   1.000
_cell.length_b   1.000
_cell.length_c   1.000
_cell.angle_alpha   90.00
_cell.angle_beta   90.00
_cell.angle_gamma   90.00
#
_symmetry.space_group_name_H-M   'P 1'
#
loop_
_entity.id
_entity.type
_entity.pdbx_description
1 polymer ?
#
loop_
_entity_poly.entity_id
_entity_poly.type
_entity_poly.pdbx_seq_one_letter_code
_entity_poly.pdbx_strand_id
1 'polypeptide(L)' 'MSLIGKFASVGGATMASRVLGFVREALIGAALGAGPVADAFYAAFGFPNLFRRLFAEGAFNSAFV' A
#
# COMPACT_ATOMS: atom_id res chain seq x y z
N MET A 1 -16.18 0.68 -24.33
CA MET A 1 -16.14 0.44 -22.86
C MET A 1 -16.23 1.78 -22.15
N SER A 2 -17.19 2.02 -21.25
CA SER A 2 -17.35 3.35 -20.64
C SER A 2 -16.22 3.67 -19.65
N LEU A 3 -15.75 4.92 -19.64
CA LEU A 3 -14.73 5.43 -18.71
C LEU A 3 -15.21 5.35 -17.25
N ILE A 4 -16.49 5.60 -17.02
CA ILE A 4 -17.13 5.55 -15.70
C ILE A 4 -16.99 4.16 -15.06
N GLY A 5 -17.18 3.09 -15.83
CA GLY A 5 -17.04 1.72 -15.31
C GLY A 5 -15.60 1.39 -14.86
N LYS A 6 -14.60 1.81 -15.64
CA LYS A 6 -13.18 1.61 -15.29
C LYS A 6 -12.75 2.47 -14.10
N PHE A 7 -13.25 3.70 -14.01
CA PHE A 7 -12.99 4.57 -12.88
C PHE A 7 -13.57 3.98 -11.59
N ALA A 8 -14.83 3.53 -11.62
CA ALA A 8 -15.48 2.92 -10.47
C ALA A 8 -14.76 1.65 -9.99
N SER A 9 -14.28 0.79 -10.92
CA SER A 9 -13.56 -0.43 -10.55
C SER A 9 -12.21 -0.15 -9.87
N VAL A 10 -11.41 0.75 -10.43
CA VAL A 10 -10.08 1.10 -9.88
C VAL A 10 -10.22 1.90 -8.59
N GLY A 11 -11.15 2.87 -8.55
CA GLY A 11 -11.44 3.67 -7.36
C GLY A 11 -11.94 2.81 -6.21
N GLY A 12 -12.86 1.87 -6.48
CA GLY A 12 -13.35 0.91 -5.49
C GLY A 12 -12.24 0.01 -4.94
N ALA A 13 -11.41 -0.56 -5.81
CA ALA A 13 -10.25 -1.36 -5.38
C ALA A 13 -9.24 -0.54 -4.55
N THR A 14 -9.04 0.73 -4.91
CA THR A 14 -8.16 1.65 -4.16
C THR A 14 -8.69 1.90 -2.76
N MET A 15 -9.98 2.22 -2.63
CA MET A 15 -10.62 2.46 -1.33
C MET A 15 -10.59 1.22 -0.44
N ALA A 16 -10.91 0.04 -0.98
CA ALA A 16 -10.81 -1.21 -0.26
C ALA A 16 -9.38 -1.46 0.26
N SER A 17 -8.37 -1.21 -0.58
CA SER A 17 -6.96 -1.34 -0.19
C SER A 17 -6.55 -0.37 0.93
N ARG A 18 -7.10 0.85 0.94
CA ARG A 18 -6.85 1.85 2.00
C ARG A 18 -7.44 1.40 3.34
N VAL A 19 -8.66 0.86 3.33
CA VAL A 19 -9.30 0.33 4.54
C VAL A 19 -8.51 -0.85 5.09
N LEU A 20 -8.12 -1.81 4.23
CA LEU A 20 -7.30 -2.95 4.64
C LEU A 20 -5.93 -2.50 5.18
N GLY A 21 -5.31 -1.50 4.56
CA GLY A 21 -4.07 -0.89 5.04
C GLY A 21 -4.23 -0.28 6.43
N PHE A 22 -5.32 0.46 6.66
CA PHE A 22 -5.63 1.03 7.98
C PHE A 22 -5.80 -0.05 9.05
N VAL A 23 -6.56 -1.10 8.75
CA VAL A 23 -6.75 -2.24 9.67
C VAL A 23 -5.42 -2.91 10.00
N ARG A 24 -4.55 -3.12 9.00
CA ARG A 24 -3.20 -3.66 9.21
C ARG A 24 -2.40 -2.80 10.18
N GLU A 25 -2.39 -1.48 10.01
CA GLU A 25 -1.64 -0.58 10.91
C GLU A 25 -2.20 -0.61 12.34
N ALA A 26 -3.53 -0.65 12.50
CA ALA A 26 -4.16 -0.78 13.81
C ALA A 26 -3.78 -2.10 14.51
N LEU A 27 -3.73 -3.21 13.76
CA LEU A 27 -3.31 -4.52 14.28
C LEU A 27 -1.83 -4.54 14.68
N ILE A 28 -0.95 -3.94 13.86
CA ILE A 28 0.48 -3.82 14.18
C ILE A 28 0.67 -2.98 15.43
N GLY A 29 -0.03 -1.84 15.54
CA GLY A 29 0.01 -1.00 16.73
C GLY A 29 -0.51 -1.71 17.99
N ALA A 30 -1.54 -2.54 17.87
CA ALA A 30 -2.05 -3.33 18.99
C ALA A 30 -1.10 -4.48 19.39
N ALA A 31 -0.40 -5.09 18.43
CA ALA A 31 0.47 -6.23 18.69
C ALA A 31 1.88 -5.84 19.16
N LEU A 32 2.49 -4.81 18.57
CA LEU A 32 3.86 -4.37 18.86
C LEU A 32 3.92 -3.19 19.83
N GLY A 33 2.86 -2.38 19.91
CA GLY A 33 2.85 -1.14 20.68
C GLY A 33 3.80 -0.07 20.11
N ALA A 34 3.99 1.01 20.87
CA ALA A 34 5.00 2.02 20.56
C ALA A 34 6.33 1.63 21.22
N GLY A 35 7.38 1.42 20.41
CA GLY A 35 8.71 1.13 20.91
C GLY A 35 9.71 0.69 19.84
N PRO A 36 10.97 0.42 20.23
CA PRO A 36 12.07 0.15 19.30
C PRO A 36 11.83 -1.03 18.35
N VAL A 37 11.02 -2.01 18.77
CA VAL A 37 10.65 -3.17 17.95
C VAL A 37 9.73 -2.77 16.80
N ALA A 38 8.77 -1.88 17.04
CA ALA A 38 7.89 -1.35 16.00
C ALA A 38 8.70 -0.51 14.99
N ASP A 39 9.62 0.33 15.48
CA ASP A 39 10.50 1.13 14.63
C ASP A 39 11.37 0.26 13.72
N ALA A 40 11.96 -0.80 14.27
CA ALA A 40 12.74 -1.76 13.50
C ALA A 40 11.89 -2.51 12.45
N PHE A 41 10.67 -2.91 12.82
CA PHE A 41 9.73 -3.54 11.89
C PHE A 41 9.39 -2.62 10.72
N TYR A 42 9.04 -1.36 10.99
CA TYR A 42 8.71 -0.39 9.95
C TYR A 42 9.90 -0.05 9.06
N ALA A 43 11.11 0.08 9.64
CA ALA A 43 12.33 0.29 8.87
C ALA A 43 12.59 -0.89 7.91
N ALA A 44 12.48 -2.13 8.39
CA ALA A 44 12.65 -3.32 7.57
C ALA A 44 11.56 -3.44 6.48
N PHE A 45 10.30 -3.15 6.83
CA PHE A 45 9.18 -3.22 5.90
C PHE A 45 9.21 -2.12 4.82
N GLY A 46 9.92 -1.02 5.07
CA GLY A 46 10.10 0.06 4.12
C GLY A 46 10.78 -0.37 2.81
N PHE A 47 11.79 -1.24 2.89
CA PHE A 47 12.54 -1.72 1.73
C PHE A 47 11.66 -2.44 0.68
N PRO A 48 10.93 -3.52 1.01
CA PRO A 48 10.04 -4.16 0.04
C PRO A 48 8.88 -3.24 -0.37
N ASN A 49 8.41 -2.37 0.53
CA ASN A 49 7.32 -1.44 0.22
C ASN A 49 7.72 -0.39 -0.83
N LEU A 50 9.01 -0.01 -0.90
CA LEU A 50 9.54 0.85 -1.95
C LEU A 50 9.33 0.22 -3.33
N PHE A 51 9.75 -1.04 -3.50
CA PHE A 51 9.56 -1.77 -4.77
C PHE A 51 8.08 -1.90 -5.11
N ARG A 52 7.24 -2.28 -4.14
CA ARG A 52 5.79 -2.39 -4.36
C ARG A 52 5.19 -1.09 -4.90
N ARG A 53 5.59 0.07 -4.36
CA ARG A 53 5.14 1.39 -4.85
C ARG A 53 5.64 1.65 -6.26
N LEU A 54 6.91 1.40 -6.53
CA LEU A 54 7.54 1.64 -7.82
C LEU A 54 6.85 0.88 -8.97
N PHE A 55 6.45 -0.37 -8.72
CA PHE A 55 5.73 -1.19 -9.70
C PHE A 55 4.23 -0.89 -9.76
N ALA A 56 3.58 -0.65 -8.61
CA ALA A 56 2.13 -0.44 -8.57
C ALA A 56 1.69 0.95 -9.07
N GLU A 57 2.55 1.96 -8.93
CA GLU A 57 2.25 3.33 -9.39
C GLU A 57 2.58 3.54 -10.88
N GLY A 58 3.01 2.50 -11.59
CA GLY A 58 3.24 2.53 -13.03
C GLY A 58 4.53 3.26 -13.45
N ALA A 59 5.32 3.77 -12.51
CA ALA A 59 6.60 4.42 -12.77
C ALA A 59 7.58 3.51 -13.52
N PHE A 60 7.54 2.21 -13.23
CA PHE A 60 8.29 1.22 -14.00
C PHE A 60 7.74 1.02 -15.42
N ASN A 61 6.41 0.99 -15.60
CA ASN A 61 5.81 0.84 -16.93
C ASN A 61 6.17 2.05 -17.83
N SER A 62 6.09 3.28 -17.31
CA SER A 62 6.45 4.50 -18.06
C SER A 62 7.92 4.63 -18.45
N ALA A 63 8.83 3.88 -17.81
CA ALA A 63 10.26 3.94 -18.11
C ALA A 63 10.69 2.89 -19.15
N PHE A 64 9.90 1.82 -19.33
CA PHE A 64 10.26 0.67 -20.17
C PHE A 64 9.28 0.40 -21.32
N VAL A 65 8.14 1.09 -21.37
CA VAL A 65 7.12 1.06 -22.44
C VAL A 65 6.86 2.48 -22.92
#